data_AF-A0A6A4HKP4-F1
#
_entry.id   AF-A0A6A4HKP4-F1
#
_cell.length_a   1.000
_cell.length_b   1.000
_cell.length_c   1.000
_cell.angle_alpha   90.00
_cell.angle_beta   90.00
_cell.angle_gamma   90.00
#
_symmetry.space_group_name_H-M   'P 1'
#
loop_
_entity.id
_entity.type
_entity.pdbx_description
1 polymer ?
#
loop_
_entity_poly.entity_id
_entity_poly.type
_entity_poly.pdbx_seq_one_letter_code
_entity_poly.pdbx_strand_id
1 'polypeptide(L)'
;DLPLINPNWLDYPADQAVILAGYKRTREIFASTAVLRGLAGPEYYPGTQYQTDEELMNIIRDSSVMLWHASATCKMGALDDPLAVVDTHAQVIGVQKLRVVDASSFPILPPGHPQSTEVCE
;
A
#
# COMPACT_ATOMS: atom_id res chain seq x y z
N ASP A 1 -10.84 1.83 -24.87
CA ASP A 1 -10.89 2.69 -23.67
C ASP A 1 -9.87 2.22 -22.64
N LEU A 2 -9.46 3.11 -21.73
CA LEU A 2 -8.55 2.76 -20.63
C LEU A 2 -9.33 2.07 -19.50
N PRO A 3 -8.68 1.20 -18.70
CA PRO A 3 -9.33 0.58 -17.55
C PRO A 3 -9.66 1.63 -16.48
N LEU A 4 -10.79 1.44 -15.80
CA LEU A 4 -11.10 2.20 -14.59
C LEU A 4 -10.26 1.65 -13.44
N ILE A 5 -9.33 2.45 -12.93
CA ILE A 5 -8.47 2.08 -11.81
C ILE A 5 -8.95 2.83 -10.57
N ASN A 6 -9.48 2.09 -9.59
CA ASN A 6 -9.88 2.63 -8.29
C ASN A 6 -9.40 1.70 -7.15
N PRO A 7 -8.34 2.06 -6.42
CA PRO A 7 -7.81 1.25 -5.33
C PRO A 7 -8.57 1.38 -4.00
N ASN A 8 -9.61 2.24 -3.90
CA ASN A 8 -10.32 2.55 -2.65
C ASN A 8 -9.37 3.01 -1.52
N TRP A 9 -8.50 3.96 -1.84
CA TRP A 9 -7.44 4.42 -0.95
C TRP A 9 -7.98 5.00 0.37
N LEU A 10 -7.41 4.57 1.50
CA LEU A 10 -7.80 5.00 2.86
C LEU A 10 -9.27 4.78 3.21
N ASP A 11 -9.98 3.93 2.47
CA ASP A 11 -11.39 3.62 2.77
C ASP A 11 -11.53 2.79 4.05
N TYR A 12 -10.56 1.93 4.34
CA TYR A 12 -10.60 1.07 5.53
C TYR A 12 -10.04 1.78 6.79
N PRO A 13 -10.70 1.68 7.96
CA PRO A 13 -10.25 2.37 9.18
C PRO A 13 -8.86 1.98 9.66
N ALA A 14 -8.42 0.74 9.41
CA ALA A 14 -7.08 0.31 9.81
C ALA A 14 -5.98 1.03 9.03
N ASP A 15 -6.20 1.30 7.73
CA ASP A 15 -5.25 2.01 6.88
C ASP A 15 -5.07 3.45 7.38
N GLN A 16 -6.19 4.10 7.74
CA GLN A 16 -6.19 5.45 8.32
C GLN A 16 -5.46 5.50 9.67
N ALA A 17 -5.66 4.49 10.53
CA ALA A 17 -4.99 4.42 11.82
C ALA A 17 -3.47 4.22 11.68
N VAL A 18 -3.05 3.32 10.79
CA VAL A 18 -1.63 3.01 10.56
C VAL A 18 -0.90 4.19 9.94
N ILE A 19 -1.46 4.83 8.92
CA ILE A 19 -0.81 5.96 8.25
C ILE A 19 -0.66 7.16 9.18
N LEU A 20 -1.68 7.46 10.01
CA LEU A 20 -1.63 8.53 10.99
C LEU A 20 -0.58 8.25 12.08
N ALA A 21 -0.52 7.02 12.58
CA ALA A 21 0.49 6.62 13.56
C ALA A 21 1.90 6.74 12.98
N GLY A 22 2.11 6.30 11.72
CA GLY A 22 3.38 6.44 11.01
C GLY A 22 3.78 7.91 10.80
N TYR A 23 2.81 8.77 10.49
CA TYR A 23 3.02 10.21 10.36
C TYR A 23 3.49 10.85 11.68
N LYS A 24 2.76 10.60 12.77
CA LYS A 24 3.13 11.10 14.11
C LYS A 24 4.50 10.57 14.54
N ARG A 25 4.77 9.29 14.30
CA ARG A 25 6.06 8.68 14.60
C ARG A 25 7.20 9.32 13.82
N THR A 26 6.95 9.70 12.57
CA THR A 26 7.92 10.45 11.75
C THR A 26 8.24 11.80 12.39
N ARG A 27 7.23 12.57 12.83
CA ARG A 27 7.45 13.82 13.57
C ARG A 27 8.27 13.63 14.85
N GLU A 28 7.99 12.59 15.64
CA GLU A 28 8.77 12.26 16.84
C GLU A 28 10.24 11.98 16.52
N ILE A 29 10.51 11.23 15.44
CA ILE A 29 11.87 10.93 14.99
C ILE A 29 12.60 12.21 14.59
N PHE A 30 11.95 13.08 13.82
CA PHE A 30 12.52 14.36 13.38
C PHE A 30 12.71 15.35 14.52
N ALA A 31 11.91 15.27 15.59
CA ALA A 31 12.09 16.06 16.81
C ALA A 31 13.19 15.51 17.73
N SER A 32 13.77 14.35 17.44
CA SER A 32 14.85 13.78 18.24
C SER A 32 16.14 14.60 18.09
N THR A 33 16.90 14.74 19.17
CA THR A 33 18.17 15.49 19.19
C THR A 33 19.18 14.97 18.17
N ALA A 34 19.16 13.68 17.86
CA ALA A 34 20.07 13.07 16.89
C ALA A 34 19.80 13.56 15.46
N VAL A 35 18.52 13.67 15.08
CA VAL A 35 18.10 14.11 13.75
C VAL A 35 18.17 15.63 13.64
N LEU A 36 17.66 16.37 14.64
CA LEU A 36 17.62 17.83 14.64
C LEU A 36 18.98 18.49 14.39
N ARG A 37 20.08 17.90 14.88
CA ARG A 37 21.44 18.42 14.67
C ARG A 37 21.84 18.51 13.20
N GLY A 38 21.24 17.69 12.33
CA GLY A 38 21.52 17.66 10.89
C GLY A 38 20.47 18.38 10.04
N LEU A 39 19.41 18.93 10.64
CA LEU A 39 18.33 19.58 9.91
C LEU A 39 18.47 21.10 9.92
N ALA A 40 18.12 21.74 8.80
CA ALA A 40 18.03 23.18 8.68
C ALA A 40 16.56 23.62 8.75
N GLY A 41 16.16 24.20 9.88
CA GLY A 41 14.85 24.83 10.05
C GLY A 41 13.72 23.90 10.55
N PRO A 42 12.49 24.44 10.66
CA PRO A 42 11.32 23.69 11.10
C PRO A 42 10.78 22.75 10.02
N GLU A 43 9.78 21.94 10.37
CA GLU A 43 9.03 21.08 9.44
C GLU A 43 8.53 21.90 8.23
N TYR A 44 8.96 21.51 7.02
CA TYR A 44 8.63 22.22 5.79
C TYR A 44 7.17 22.03 5.36
N TYR A 45 6.67 20.79 5.43
CA TYR A 45 5.30 20.45 5.04
C TYR A 45 4.73 19.40 6.00
N PRO A 46 3.45 19.54 6.40
CA PRO A 46 2.54 20.66 6.20
C PRO A 46 2.88 21.85 7.12
N GLY A 47 3.84 21.68 8.03
CA GLY A 47 4.25 22.68 9.01
C GLY A 47 3.70 22.39 10.41
N THR A 48 4.24 23.12 11.39
CA THR A 48 4.00 22.88 12.82
C THR A 48 2.63 23.40 13.30
N GLN A 49 1.84 24.05 12.47
CA GLN A 49 0.52 24.56 12.82
C GLN A 49 -0.55 23.47 12.89
N TYR A 50 -0.38 22.35 12.18
CA TYR A 50 -1.33 21.23 12.17
C TYR A 50 -0.96 20.22 13.25
N GLN A 51 -1.84 19.99 14.23
CA GLN A 51 -1.52 19.20 15.42
C GLN A 51 -2.56 18.12 15.73
N THR A 52 -3.80 18.31 15.30
CA THR A 52 -4.89 17.37 15.56
C THR A 52 -4.89 16.21 14.56
N ASP A 53 -5.42 15.07 14.99
CA ASP A 53 -5.55 13.87 14.15
C ASP A 53 -6.38 14.14 12.89
N GLU A 54 -7.43 14.95 13.01
CA GLU A 54 -8.30 15.33 11.90
C GLU A 54 -7.56 16.19 10.87
N GLU A 55 -6.84 17.22 11.32
CA GLU A 55 -6.01 18.06 10.45
C GLU A 55 -4.96 17.22 9.70
N LEU A 56 -4.25 16.36 10.43
CA LEU A 56 -3.23 15.50 9.84
C LEU A 56 -3.82 14.50 8.86
N MET A 57 -4.98 13.92 9.16
CA MET A 57 -5.66 13.02 8.23
C MET A 57 -6.11 13.72 6.95
N ASN A 58 -6.54 14.98 7.03
CA ASN A 58 -6.89 15.75 5.83
C ASN A 58 -5.65 16.00 4.96
N ILE A 59 -4.53 16.40 5.57
CA ILE A 59 -3.25 16.53 4.86
C ILE A 59 -2.82 15.20 4.23
N ILE A 60 -2.93 14.09 4.96
CA ILE A 60 -2.59 12.76 4.46
C ILE A 60 -3.45 12.42 3.25
N ARG A 61 -4.77 12.67 3.27
CA ARG A 61 -5.66 12.41 2.12
C ARG A 61 -5.26 13.21 0.88
N ASP A 62 -4.87 14.47 1.06
CA ASP A 62 -4.54 15.37 -0.05
C ASP A 62 -3.12 15.16 -0.60
N SER A 63 -2.20 14.62 0.19
CA SER A 63 -0.77 14.50 -0.16
C SER A 63 -0.24 13.08 -0.32
N SER A 64 -1.02 12.06 0.04
CA SER A 64 -0.58 10.66 -0.06
C SER A 64 -0.23 10.28 -1.50
N VAL A 65 0.89 9.59 -1.66
CA VAL A 65 1.32 8.99 -2.92
C VAL A 65 1.43 7.48 -2.78
N MET A 66 1.14 6.77 -3.87
CA MET A 66 1.25 5.32 -3.90
C MET A 66 2.72 4.91 -4.10
N LEU A 67 3.11 3.78 -3.49
CA LEU A 67 4.39 3.12 -3.76
C LEU A 67 4.35 2.21 -5.00
N TRP A 68 3.28 2.29 -5.81
CA TRP A 68 3.14 1.59 -7.10
C TRP A 68 3.16 0.05 -7.00
N HIS A 69 2.67 -0.52 -5.90
CA HIS A 69 2.58 -1.97 -5.69
C HIS A 69 1.14 -2.51 -5.86
N ALA A 70 0.46 -2.17 -6.96
CA ALA A 70 -0.86 -2.74 -7.23
C ALA A 70 -0.73 -4.25 -7.49
N SER A 71 -1.52 -5.07 -6.79
CA SER A 71 -1.42 -6.53 -6.79
C SER A 71 -2.76 -7.20 -6.49
N ALA A 72 -2.80 -8.53 -6.51
CA ALA A 72 -3.92 -9.36 -6.05
C ALA A 72 -5.25 -9.20 -6.82
N THR A 73 -5.25 -8.57 -8.00
CA THR A 73 -6.47 -8.41 -8.83
C THR A 73 -6.91 -9.70 -9.53
N CYS A 74 -6.02 -10.69 -9.66
CA CYS A 74 -6.28 -12.04 -10.14
C CYS A 74 -5.85 -13.07 -9.10
N LYS A 75 -6.29 -12.86 -7.86
CA LYS A 75 -5.93 -13.61 -6.65
C LYS A 75 -5.80 -15.13 -6.89
N MET A 76 -4.65 -15.68 -6.51
CA MET A 76 -4.44 -17.12 -6.37
C MET A 76 -5.16 -17.66 -5.13
N GLY A 77 -5.86 -18.79 -5.26
CA GLY A 77 -6.57 -19.40 -4.14
C GLY A 77 -6.93 -20.86 -4.35
N ALA A 78 -7.65 -21.42 -3.37
CA ALA A 78 -8.21 -22.76 -3.47
C ALA A 78 -9.39 -22.79 -4.45
N LEU A 79 -9.71 -23.97 -5.01
CA LEU A 79 -10.80 -24.11 -5.98
C LEU A 79 -12.19 -23.82 -5.40
N ASP A 80 -12.34 -23.89 -4.08
CA ASP A 80 -13.56 -23.55 -3.33
C ASP A 80 -13.56 -22.12 -2.78
N ASP A 81 -12.49 -21.34 -2.96
CA ASP A 81 -12.47 -19.91 -2.63
C ASP A 81 -13.25 -19.13 -3.70
N PRO A 82 -14.42 -18.53 -3.37
CA PRO A 82 -15.23 -17.83 -4.35
C PRO A 82 -14.58 -16.56 -4.92
N LEU A 83 -13.48 -16.09 -4.32
CA LEU A 83 -12.73 -14.92 -4.79
C LEU A 83 -11.47 -15.29 -5.59
N ALA A 84 -11.15 -16.58 -5.74
CA ALA A 84 -9.99 -17.02 -6.49
C ALA A 84 -10.22 -16.89 -8.01
N VAL A 85 -9.22 -16.36 -8.71
CA VAL A 85 -9.21 -16.25 -10.18
C VAL A 85 -8.29 -17.31 -10.78
N VAL A 86 -7.18 -17.61 -10.09
CA VAL A 86 -6.23 -18.67 -10.49
C VAL A 86 -6.03 -19.69 -9.37
N ASP A 87 -5.72 -20.92 -9.76
CA ASP A 87 -5.37 -21.99 -8.83
C ASP A 87 -3.91 -21.90 -8.34
N THR A 88 -3.51 -22.83 -7.47
CA THR A 88 -2.13 -22.91 -6.92
C THR A 88 -1.03 -23.21 -7.94
N HIS A 89 -1.40 -23.47 -9.20
CA HIS A 89 -0.49 -23.64 -10.33
C HIS A 89 -0.56 -22.46 -11.31
N ALA A 90 -1.14 -21.33 -10.86
CA ALA A 90 -1.38 -20.12 -11.62
C ALA A 90 -2.30 -20.31 -12.84
N GLN A 91 -3.10 -21.38 -12.89
CA GLN A 91 -4.02 -21.65 -13.99
C GLN A 91 -5.34 -20.91 -13.76
N VAL A 92 -5.86 -20.28 -14.80
CA VAL A 92 -7.15 -19.58 -14.72
C VAL A 92 -8.28 -20.58 -14.51
N ILE A 93 -9.02 -20.42 -13.43
CA ILE A 93 -10.10 -21.34 -13.06
C ILE A 93 -11.19 -21.32 -14.15
N GLY A 94 -11.57 -22.50 -14.64
CA GLY A 94 -12.57 -22.66 -15.70
C GLY A 94 -12.06 -22.46 -17.12
N VAL A 95 -10.78 -22.13 -17.34
CA VAL A 95 -10.18 -21.93 -18.66
C VAL A 95 -8.99 -22.88 -18.86
N GLN A 96 -8.94 -23.55 -20.02
CA GLN A 96 -7.83 -24.45 -20.33
C GLN A 96 -6.66 -23.68 -20.96
N LYS A 97 -5.42 -24.08 -20.64
CA LYS A 97 -4.17 -23.58 -21.24
C LYS A 97 -3.93 -22.07 -21.06
N LEU A 98 -4.45 -21.47 -19.99
CA LEU A 98 -4.22 -20.07 -19.64
C LEU A 98 -3.66 -19.95 -18.23
N ARG A 99 -2.62 -19.12 -18.05
CA ARG A 99 -2.02 -18.81 -16.75
C ARG A 99 -1.81 -17.31 -16.57
N VAL A 100 -1.79 -16.86 -15.32
CA VAL A 100 -1.42 -15.48 -14.94
C VAL A 100 -0.20 -15.55 -14.02
N VAL A 101 0.92 -14.97 -14.45
CA VAL A 101 2.21 -15.06 -13.75
C VAL A 101 2.80 -13.66 -13.58
N ASP A 102 2.11 -12.85 -12.79
CA ASP A 102 2.51 -11.51 -12.39
C ASP A 102 1.97 -11.18 -10.98
N ALA A 103 2.19 -9.95 -10.51
CA ALA A 103 1.76 -9.47 -9.19
C ALA A 103 0.24 -9.58 -8.94
N SER A 104 -0.58 -9.62 -9.99
CA SER A 104 -2.03 -9.76 -9.85
C SER A 104 -2.41 -11.12 -9.24
N SER A 105 -1.55 -12.13 -9.42
CA SER A 105 -1.77 -13.49 -8.89
C SER A 105 -1.54 -13.60 -7.38
N PHE A 106 -0.93 -12.61 -6.74
CA PHE A 106 -0.66 -12.67 -5.30
C PHE A 106 -1.96 -12.87 -4.50
N PRO A 107 -2.01 -13.79 -3.53
CA PRO A 107 -3.17 -13.98 -2.68
C PRO A 107 -3.40 -12.78 -1.75
N ILE A 108 -2.30 -12.14 -1.33
CA ILE A 108 -2.22 -10.91 -0.53
C ILE A 108 -0.89 -10.23 -0.86
N LEU A 109 -0.84 -8.90 -0.81
CA LEU A 109 0.41 -8.16 -1.00
C LEU A 109 1.38 -8.47 0.16
N PRO A 110 2.60 -8.97 -0.11
CA PRO A 110 3.60 -9.22 0.93
C PRO A 110 4.13 -7.91 1.54
N PRO A 111 4.66 -7.94 2.78
CA PRO A 111 5.30 -6.77 3.36
C PRO A 111 6.58 -6.41 2.60
N GLY A 112 6.73 -5.13 2.23
CA GLY A 112 7.93 -4.60 1.57
C GLY A 112 7.75 -4.37 0.06
N HIS A 113 8.87 -4.36 -0.68
CA HIS A 113 8.84 -4.23 -2.14
C HIS A 113 8.56 -5.60 -2.79
N PRO A 114 7.52 -5.72 -3.64
CA PRO A 114 7.10 -6.99 -4.20
C PRO A 114 8.07 -7.56 -5.24
N GLN A 115 9.01 -6.75 -5.75
CA GLN A 115 9.94 -7.16 -6.82
C GLN A 115 10.65 -8.48 -6.50
N SER A 116 11.10 -8.70 -5.26
CA SER A 116 11.76 -9.96 -4.89
C SER A 116 10.80 -11.15 -4.82
N THR A 117 9.51 -10.90 -4.57
CA THR A 117 8.47 -11.95 -4.48
C THR A 117 7.90 -12.29 -5.85
N GLU A 118 7.92 -11.35 -6.79
CA GLU A 118 7.45 -11.55 -8.17
C GLU A 118 8.41 -12.42 -9.00
N VAL A 119 9.71 -12.40 -8.69
CA VAL A 119 10.70 -13.20 -9.42
C VAL A 119 10.54 -14.67 -9.02
N CYS A 120 9.88 -15.44 -9.87
CA CYS A 120 10.05 -16.88 -9.91
C CYS A 120 11.39 -17.18 -10.62
N GLU A 121 12.33 -17.81 -9.93
CA GLU A 121 13.38 -18.61 -10.59
C GLU A 121 12.81 -19.94 -11.10
#